data_AF-A0A960FME8-F1
#
_entry.id   AF-A0A960FME8-F1
#
_cell.length_a   1.000
_cell.length_b   1.000
_cell.length_c   1.000
_cell.angle_alpha   90.00
_cell.angle_beta   90.00
_cell.angle_gamma   90.00
#
_symmetry.space_group_name_H-M   'P 1'
#
loop_
_entity.id
_entity.type
_entity.pdbx_description
1 polymer ?
#
loop_
_entity_poly.entity_id
_entity_poly.type
_entity_poly.pdbx_seq_one_letter_code
_entity_poly.pdbx_strand_id
1 'polypeptide(L)' 'VYRAWDDLGGPSGDHGNDLEPAALVVEPRLAEWRDRLGDATGRRPRLAGSGSTWFVEGAYPGDGRVVTRTTER' A
#
# COMPACT_ATOMS: atom_id res chain seq x y z
N VAL A 1 7.76 11.49 -5.70
CA VAL A 1 6.89 10.52 -6.40
C VAL A 1 6.49 11.03 -7.79
N TYR A 2 5.73 12.13 -7.93
CA TYR A 2 5.29 12.62 -9.26
C TYR A 2 6.42 12.82 -10.27
N ARG A 3 7.50 13.51 -9.91
CA ARG A 3 8.68 13.64 -10.80
C ARG A 3 9.23 12.28 -11.24
N ALA A 4 9.36 11.33 -10.31
CA ALA A 4 9.84 10.00 -10.64
C ALA A 4 8.86 9.23 -11.53
N TRP A 5 7.55 9.50 -11.44
CA TRP A 5 6.56 8.93 -12.35
C TRP A 5 6.72 9.49 -13.77
N ASP A 6 6.95 10.80 -13.90
CA ASP A 6 7.28 11.44 -15.19
C ASP A 6 8.57 10.85 -15.78
N ASP A 7 9.62 10.70 -14.95
CA ASP A 7 10.91 10.12 -15.34
C ASP A 7 10.80 8.65 -15.80
N LEU A 8 9.78 7.91 -15.30
CA LEU A 8 9.47 6.54 -15.70
C LEU A 8 8.60 6.46 -16.97
N GLY A 9 8.26 7.59 -17.59
CA GLY A 9 7.42 7.63 -18.79
C GLY A 9 5.92 7.48 -18.51
N GLY A 10 5.49 7.78 -17.28
CA GLY A 10 4.09 7.75 -16.88
C GLY A 10 3.46 6.35 -16.84
N PRO A 11 4.01 5.40 -16.07
CA PRO A 11 3.52 4.03 -16.05
C PRO A 11 2.10 3.92 -15.48
N SER A 12 1.32 2.96 -15.98
CA SER A 12 0.11 2.47 -15.32
C SER A 12 0.46 1.37 -14.32
N GLY A 13 -0.14 1.43 -13.13
CA GLY A 13 0.07 0.46 -12.06
C GLY A 13 -0.75 -0.81 -12.30
N ASP A 14 -0.22 -1.96 -11.91
CA ASP A 14 -0.89 -3.26 -12.10
C ASP A 14 -1.86 -3.62 -10.96
N HIS A 15 -1.94 -2.79 -9.92
CA HIS A 15 -2.71 -3.06 -8.69
C HIS A 15 -3.51 -1.85 -8.18
N GLY A 16 -4.01 -1.03 -9.10
CA GLY A 16 -4.97 0.05 -8.83
C GLY A 16 -4.36 1.38 -8.38
N ASN A 17 -3.05 1.57 -8.53
CA ASN A 17 -2.39 2.85 -8.30
C ASN A 17 -1.20 3.05 -9.26
N ASP A 18 -1.34 3.95 -10.22
CA ASP A 18 -0.31 4.29 -11.21
C ASP A 18 0.96 4.89 -10.59
N LEU A 19 0.88 5.41 -9.38
CA LEU A 19 2.03 5.97 -8.67
C LEU A 19 2.86 4.90 -7.95
N GLU A 20 2.38 3.65 -7.81
CA GLU A 20 3.09 2.59 -7.07
C GLU A 20 4.53 2.36 -7.57
N PRO A 21 4.79 2.24 -8.89
CA PRO A 21 6.16 2.07 -9.39
C PRO A 21 7.08 3.24 -9.01
N ALA A 22 6.59 4.48 -9.16
CA ALA A 22 7.35 5.68 -8.83
C ALA A 22 7.57 5.84 -7.32
N ALA A 23 6.61 5.43 -6.49
CA ALA A 23 6.75 5.43 -5.04
C ALA A 23 7.82 4.44 -4.58
N LEU A 24 7.87 3.24 -5.18
CA LEU A 24 8.91 2.24 -4.91
C LEU A 24 10.31 2.67 -5.37
N VAL A 25 10.42 3.43 -6.47
CA VAL A 25 11.70 4.03 -6.88
C VAL A 25 12.17 5.09 -5.89
N VAL A 26 11.26 5.93 -5.40
CA VAL A 26 11.59 7.04 -4.48
C VAL A 26 11.89 6.55 -3.06
N GLU A 27 11.16 5.56 -2.56
CA GLU A 27 11.37 4.96 -1.25
C GLU A 27 11.25 3.42 -1.34
N PRO A 28 12.36 2.72 -1.63
CA PRO A 28 12.36 1.26 -1.76
C PRO A 28 11.90 0.51 -0.50
N ARG A 29 12.03 1.12 0.68
CA ARG A 29 11.62 0.48 1.95
C ARG A 29 10.10 0.33 2.05
N LEU A 30 9.31 0.97 1.19
CA LEU A 30 7.88 0.71 1.09
C LEU A 30 7.59 -0.77 0.75
N ALA A 31 8.47 -1.45 0.00
CA ALA A 31 8.31 -2.86 -0.32
C ALA A 31 8.30 -3.75 0.93
N GLU A 32 9.18 -3.47 1.90
CA GLU A 32 9.25 -4.21 3.17
C GLU A 32 7.90 -4.16 3.92
N TRP A 33 7.29 -2.98 3.98
CA TRP A 33 6.02 -2.78 4.67
C TRP A 33 4.83 -3.36 3.89
N ARG A 34 4.87 -3.29 2.55
CA ARG A 34 3.92 -3.99 1.69
C ARG A 34 3.95 -5.49 1.97
N ASP A 35 5.14 -6.08 1.98
CA ASP A 35 5.28 -7.53 2.09
C ASP A 35 4.88 -8.00 3.50
N ARG A 36 5.29 -7.29 4.55
CA ARG A 36 4.83 -7.59 5.93
C ARG A 36 3.32 -7.52 6.09
N LEU A 37 2.67 -6.51 5.52
CA LEU A 37 1.21 -6.42 5.56
C LEU A 37 0.56 -7.52 4.70
N GLY A 38 1.19 -7.89 3.58
CA GLY A 38 0.78 -8.99 2.74
C GLY A 38 0.81 -10.33 3.49
N ASP A 39 1.91 -10.63 4.16
CA ASP A 39 2.08 -11.84 4.97
C ASP A 39 1.06 -11.90 6.11
N ALA A 40 0.83 -10.78 6.79
CA ALA A 40 -0.12 -10.68 7.90
C ALA A 40 -1.60 -10.85 7.49
N THR A 41 -1.92 -10.63 6.21
CA THR A 41 -3.31 -10.59 5.73
C THR A 41 -3.63 -11.66 4.69
N GLY A 42 -2.62 -12.27 4.08
CA GLY A 42 -2.76 -13.17 2.93
C GLY A 42 -3.23 -12.45 1.65
N ARG A 43 -3.13 -11.12 1.58
CA ARG A 43 -3.63 -10.30 0.47
C ARG A 43 -2.57 -9.32 -0.01
N ARG A 44 -2.45 -9.12 -1.32
CA ARG A 44 -1.56 -8.07 -1.88
C ARG A 44 -2.08 -6.67 -1.47
N PRO A 45 -1.35 -5.89 -0.65
CA PRO A 45 -1.77 -4.55 -0.27
C PRO A 45 -1.74 -3.58 -1.43
N ARG A 46 -2.56 -2.53 -1.36
CA ARG A 46 -2.58 -1.41 -2.32
C ARG A 46 -1.94 -0.18 -1.71
N LEU A 47 -1.20 0.58 -2.52
CA LEU A 47 -0.64 1.86 -2.08
C LEU A 47 -1.76 2.91 -2.08
N ALA A 48 -1.90 3.68 -1.00
CA ALA A 48 -2.81 4.83 -0.95
C ALA A 48 -2.09 6.10 -1.45
N GLY A 49 -2.64 6.73 -2.49
CA GLY A 49 -2.09 7.98 -3.05
C GLY A 49 -0.63 7.82 -3.47
N SER A 50 0.22 8.79 -3.10
CA SER A 50 1.67 8.74 -3.37
C SER A 50 2.47 8.01 -2.28
N GLY A 51 1.79 7.24 -1.42
CA GLY A 51 2.39 6.63 -0.23
C GLY A 51 2.45 7.59 0.98
N SER A 52 2.97 7.14 2.12
CA SER A 52 3.61 5.83 2.38
C SER A 52 2.66 4.70 2.81
N THR A 53 1.36 4.99 2.93
CA THR A 53 0.39 4.05 3.48
C THR A 53 0.06 2.91 2.51
N TRP A 54 0.20 1.68 3.00
CA TRP A 54 -0.36 0.47 2.40
C TRP A 54 -1.67 0.11 3.08
N PHE A 55 -2.64 -0.40 2.32
CA PHE A 55 -3.91 -0.87 2.89
C PHE A 55 -4.39 -2.17 2.26
N VAL A 56 -5.19 -2.90 3.04
CA VAL A 56 -5.96 -4.06 2.59
C VAL A 56 -7.38 -3.88 3.13
N GLU A 57 -8.38 -4.10 2.28
CA GLU A 57 -9.78 -4.07 2.71
C GLU A 57 -10.14 -5.30 3.57
N GLY A 58 -10.88 -5.08 4.66
CA GLY A 58 -11.36 -6.12 5.56
C GLY A 58 -10.81 -6.00 6.98
N ALA A 59 -11.16 -6.98 7.82
CA ALA A 59 -10.68 -7.10 9.19
C ALA A 59 -9.72 -8.29 9.31
N TYR A 60 -8.54 -8.05 9.87
CA TYR A 60 -7.47 -9.05 10.00
C TYR A 60 -7.05 -9.18 11.47
N PRO A 61 -7.82 -9.91 12.31
CA PRO A 61 -7.44 -10.14 13.70
C PRO A 61 -6.16 -11.01 13.81
N GLY A 62 -5.57 -11.07 15.00
CA GLY A 62 -4.34 -11.84 15.27
C GLY A 62 -3.08 -10.96 15.42
N ASP A 63 -1.97 -11.56 15.82
CA ASP A 63 -0.64 -10.94 16.02
C ASP A 63 -0.64 -9.56 16.71
N GLY A 64 -1.48 -9.41 17.75
CA GLY A 64 -1.57 -8.16 18.51
C GLY A 64 -2.27 -6.99 17.79
N ARG A 65 -2.86 -7.22 16.61
CA ARG A 65 -3.65 -6.21 15.88
C ARG A 65 -4.96 -5.90 16.59
N VAL A 66 -5.30 -4.62 16.69
CA VAL A 66 -6.58 -4.15 17.23
C VAL A 66 -7.55 -3.91 16.07
N VAL A 67 -8.63 -4.68 16.03
CA VAL A 67 -9.72 -4.45 15.07
C VAL A 67 -10.74 -3.52 15.72
N THR A 68 -10.89 -2.31 15.17
CA THR A 68 -11.89 -1.33 15.63
C THR A 68 -13.02 -1.22 14.63
N ARG A 69 -14.24 -0.95 15.12
CA ARG A 69 -15.41 -0.66 14.28
C ARG A 69 -16.15 0.54 14.83
N THR A 70 -16.63 1.39 13.93
CA THR A 70 -17.59 2.44 14.30
C THR A 70 -18.93 1.78 14.61
N THR A 71 -19.53 2.09 15.76
CA THR A 71 -20.91 1.76 16.04
C THR A 71 -21.79 2.94 15.62
N GLU A 72 -23.00 2.67 15.14
CA GLU A 72 -24.01 3.71 15.03
C GLU A 72 -24.24 4.34 16.41
N ARG A 73 -24.54 5.64 16.43
CA ARG A 73 -24.83 6.38 17.65
C ARG A 73 -26.27 6.19 18.09
#